data_AF-A0A932E8D2-F1
#
_entry.id   AF-A0A932E8D2-F1
#
_cell.length_a   1.000
_cell.length_b   1.000
_cell.length_c   1.000
_cell.angle_alpha   90.00
_cell.angle_beta   90.00
_cell.angle_gamma   90.00
#
_symmetry.space_group_name_H-M   'P 1'
#
loop_
_entity.id
_entity.type
_entity.pdbx_description
1 polymer ?
#
loop_
_entity_poly.entity_id
_entity_poly.type
_entity_poly.pdbx_seq_one_letter_code
_entity_poly.pdbx_strand_id
1 'polypeptide(L)'
;MDSSESMQLEGLRPAIKKEWEALLRAEPAPSPLGNPDTLLYLMDETLAQVFRSLSENSLDSVLKKTSALLVPLQRHCGCGLNPLLNYYATGELALHLVAAKRVPQPMLDALLTSFHLLAQQEIDTLCSVCLNRSSPACQSPTVHAAHRARRAKSA
;
A
#
# COMPACT_ATOMS: atom_id res chain seq x y z
N MET A 1 -16.83 -7.86 -8.96
CA MET A 1 -15.83 -8.70 -9.66
C MET A 1 -16.44 -10.08 -9.87
N ASP A 2 -16.14 -10.78 -10.97
CA ASP A 2 -16.60 -12.16 -11.14
C ASP A 2 -15.82 -13.09 -10.18
N SER A 3 -16.43 -14.21 -9.78
CA SER A 3 -15.79 -15.21 -8.91
C SER A 3 -14.54 -15.80 -9.56
N SER A 4 -14.51 -15.89 -10.90
CA SER A 4 -13.35 -16.36 -11.68
C SER A 4 -12.13 -15.43 -11.56
N GLU A 5 -12.33 -14.13 -11.62
CA GLU A 5 -11.30 -13.10 -11.47
C GLU A 5 -10.71 -13.10 -10.05
N SER A 6 -11.55 -13.30 -9.02
CA SER A 6 -11.11 -13.40 -7.63
C SER A 6 -10.25 -14.64 -7.40
N MET A 7 -10.66 -15.79 -7.95
CA MET A 7 -9.89 -17.02 -7.86
C MET A 7 -8.55 -16.91 -8.61
N GLN A 8 -8.53 -16.19 -9.74
CA GLN A 8 -7.31 -15.95 -10.50
C GLN A 8 -6.29 -15.15 -9.67
N LEU A 9 -6.70 -14.05 -9.02
CA LEU A 9 -5.82 -13.25 -8.16
C LEU A 9 -5.32 -14.03 -6.95
N GLU A 10 -6.20 -14.80 -6.30
CA GLU A 10 -5.80 -15.67 -5.19
C GLU A 10 -4.78 -16.74 -5.62
N GLY A 11 -4.93 -17.29 -6.82
CA GLY A 11 -3.95 -18.21 -7.41
C GLY A 11 -2.57 -17.59 -7.64
N LEU A 12 -2.46 -16.25 -7.74
CA LEU A 12 -1.18 -15.55 -7.88
C LEU A 12 -0.49 -15.29 -6.54
N ARG A 13 -1.20 -15.40 -5.41
CA ARG A 13 -0.70 -15.07 -4.06
C ARG A 13 0.68 -15.68 -3.76
N PRO A 14 0.94 -16.99 -3.98
CA PRO A 14 2.24 -17.56 -3.65
C PRO A 14 3.39 -16.96 -4.47
N ALA A 15 3.14 -16.66 -5.75
CA ALA A 15 4.14 -16.06 -6.63
C ALA A 15 4.42 -14.61 -6.25
N ILE A 16 3.38 -13.83 -5.92
CA ILE A 16 3.51 -12.45 -5.44
C ILE A 16 4.35 -12.43 -4.15
N LYS A 17 4.00 -13.27 -3.17
CA LYS A 17 4.74 -13.33 -1.89
C LYS A 17 6.21 -13.66 -2.09
N LYS A 18 6.52 -14.67 -2.92
CA LYS A 18 7.90 -15.06 -3.20
C LYS A 18 8.71 -13.91 -3.79
N GLU A 19 8.15 -13.21 -4.78
CA GLU A 19 8.81 -12.07 -5.42
C GLU A 19 8.97 -10.90 -4.44
N TRP A 20 7.91 -10.60 -3.68
CA TRP A 20 7.92 -9.53 -2.70
C TRP A 20 8.93 -9.77 -1.57
N GLU A 21 9.00 -11.00 -1.05
CA GLU A 21 9.98 -11.40 -0.04
C GLU A 21 11.42 -11.21 -0.53
N ALA A 22 11.71 -11.58 -1.78
CA ALA A 22 13.03 -11.38 -2.37
C ALA A 22 13.38 -9.90 -2.51
N LEU A 23 12.46 -9.08 -2.99
CA LEU A 23 12.64 -7.63 -3.13
C LEU A 23 12.80 -6.95 -1.77
N LEU A 24 11.96 -7.29 -0.79
CA LEU A 24 11.97 -6.66 0.53
C LEU A 24 13.26 -6.96 1.30
N ARG A 25 13.80 -8.18 1.19
CA ARG A 25 15.08 -8.52 1.83
C ARG A 25 16.28 -7.85 1.18
N ALA A 26 16.16 -7.37 -0.06
CA ALA A 26 17.22 -6.60 -0.72
C ALA A 26 17.25 -5.13 -0.26
N GLU A 27 16.17 -4.64 0.37
CA GLU A 27 16.09 -3.27 0.89
C GLU A 27 16.81 -3.13 2.24
N PRO A 28 17.45 -1.97 2.51
CA PRO A 28 17.99 -1.68 3.82
C PRO A 28 16.86 -1.54 4.84
N ALA A 29 17.05 -2.12 6.03
CA ALA A 29 16.12 -1.96 7.15
C ALA A 29 16.41 -0.62 7.88
N PRO A 30 15.54 0.41 7.76
CA PRO A 30 15.80 1.72 8.36
C PRO A 30 15.63 1.73 9.89
N SER A 31 14.98 0.70 10.45
CA SER A 31 14.76 0.53 11.88
C SER A 31 14.48 -0.94 12.20
N PRO A 32 14.50 -1.38 13.48
CA PRO A 32 14.08 -2.73 13.85
C PRO A 32 12.65 -3.08 13.43
N LEU A 33 11.74 -2.10 13.41
CA LEU A 33 10.37 -2.27 12.90
C LEU A 33 10.32 -2.39 11.37
N GLY A 34 11.38 -1.96 10.67
CA GLY A 34 11.58 -2.16 9.25
C GLY A 34 12.37 -3.42 8.91
N ASN A 35 12.59 -4.33 9.87
CA ASN A 35 13.25 -5.60 9.59
C ASN A 35 12.38 -6.41 8.61
N PRO A 36 12.92 -6.84 7.46
CA PRO A 36 12.20 -7.64 6.47
C PRO A 36 11.49 -8.84 7.07
N ASP A 37 12.15 -9.62 7.94
CA ASP A 37 11.59 -10.85 8.50
C ASP A 37 10.37 -10.58 9.40
N THR A 38 10.32 -9.42 10.05
CA THR A 38 9.13 -8.97 10.79
C THR A 38 7.98 -8.61 9.85
N LEU A 39 8.31 -7.93 8.75
CA LEU A 39 7.32 -7.43 7.79
C LEU A 39 6.72 -8.53 6.92
N LEU A 40 7.42 -9.66 6.71
CA LEU A 40 6.89 -10.81 5.95
C LEU A 40 5.56 -11.33 6.51
N TYR A 41 5.37 -11.27 7.84
CA TYR A 41 4.13 -11.70 8.49
C TYR A 41 2.91 -10.86 8.11
N LEU A 42 3.11 -9.65 7.58
CA LEU A 42 2.04 -8.77 7.15
C LEU A 42 1.52 -9.10 5.75
N MET A 43 2.28 -9.85 4.94
CA MET A 43 2.00 -10.04 3.51
C MET A 43 0.68 -10.76 3.27
N ASP A 44 0.37 -11.80 4.04
CA ASP A 44 -0.87 -12.58 3.85
C ASP A 44 -2.10 -11.72 4.11
N GLU A 45 -2.11 -10.98 5.21
CA GLU A 45 -3.21 -10.08 5.56
C GLU A 45 -3.30 -8.92 4.57
N THR A 46 -2.17 -8.33 4.17
CA THR A 46 -2.14 -7.24 3.17
C THR A 46 -2.77 -7.69 1.85
N LEU A 47 -2.36 -8.84 1.33
CA LEU A 47 -2.92 -9.38 0.08
C LEU A 47 -4.39 -9.77 0.24
N ALA A 48 -4.79 -10.31 1.40
CA ALA A 48 -6.19 -10.63 1.68
C ALA A 48 -7.07 -9.36 1.69
N GLN A 49 -6.61 -8.26 2.30
CA GLN A 49 -7.33 -6.99 2.29
C GLN A 49 -7.48 -6.42 0.88
N VAL A 50 -6.42 -6.45 0.08
CA VAL A 50 -6.46 -5.94 -1.29
C VAL A 50 -7.40 -6.78 -2.16
N PHE A 51 -7.29 -8.11 -2.12
CA PHE A 51 -8.16 -8.99 -2.92
C PHE A 51 -9.62 -8.92 -2.48
N ARG A 52 -9.88 -8.84 -1.17
CA ARG A 52 -11.23 -8.59 -0.64
C ARG A 52 -11.78 -7.26 -1.14
N SER A 53 -10.98 -6.18 -1.10
CA SER A 53 -11.39 -4.87 -1.63
C SER A 53 -11.79 -4.93 -3.10
N LEU A 54 -11.06 -5.69 -3.92
CA LEU A 54 -11.40 -5.91 -5.32
C LEU A 54 -12.65 -6.78 -5.51
N SER A 55 -12.88 -7.76 -4.65
CA SER A 55 -14.07 -8.61 -4.72
C SER A 55 -15.36 -7.86 -4.37
N GLU A 56 -15.29 -6.92 -3.42
CA GLU A 56 -16.43 -6.16 -2.91
C GLU A 56 -16.77 -4.94 -3.79
N ASN A 57 -15.84 -4.49 -4.63
CA ASN A 57 -16.00 -3.31 -5.48
C ASN A 57 -16.01 -3.69 -6.97
N SER A 58 -16.66 -2.88 -7.81
CA SER A 58 -16.46 -3.00 -9.26
C SER A 58 -15.10 -2.39 -9.65
N LEU A 59 -14.48 -2.91 -10.71
CA LEU A 59 -13.23 -2.36 -11.25
C LEU A 59 -13.37 -0.86 -11.55
N ASP A 60 -14.49 -0.45 -12.17
CA ASP A 60 -14.78 0.96 -12.43
C ASP A 60 -14.86 1.82 -11.16
N SER A 61 -15.41 1.28 -10.08
CA SER A 61 -15.49 2.00 -8.79
C SER A 61 -14.09 2.22 -8.21
N VAL A 62 -13.22 1.21 -8.29
CA VAL A 62 -11.82 1.32 -7.84
C VAL A 62 -11.06 2.31 -8.71
N LEU A 63 -11.16 2.19 -10.04
CA LEU A 63 -10.46 3.04 -11.00
C LEU A 63 -10.92 4.51 -10.97
N LYS A 64 -12.14 4.80 -10.50
CA LYS A 64 -12.59 6.18 -10.25
C LYS A 64 -11.91 6.84 -9.05
N LYS A 65 -11.34 6.06 -8.12
CA LYS A 65 -10.60 6.60 -6.97
C LYS A 65 -9.21 7.15 -7.38
N THR A 66 -8.75 6.85 -8.59
CA THR A 66 -7.38 7.03 -9.10
C THR A 66 -7.01 8.48 -9.46
N SER A 67 -7.97 9.36 -9.79
CA SER A 67 -7.64 10.62 -10.48
C SER A 67 -7.17 11.79 -9.59
N ALA A 68 -7.30 11.73 -8.26
CA ALA A 68 -6.96 12.87 -7.40
C ALA A 68 -6.12 12.52 -6.14
N LEU A 69 -5.81 11.24 -5.90
CA LEU A 69 -5.38 10.79 -4.57
C LEU A 69 -4.08 9.97 -4.50
N LEU A 70 -3.53 9.50 -5.63
CA LEU A 70 -2.32 8.65 -5.61
C LEU A 70 -1.05 9.52 -5.66
N VAL A 71 -0.69 10.09 -4.51
CA VAL A 71 0.58 10.76 -4.30
C VAL A 71 1.66 9.69 -4.03
N PRO A 72 2.93 9.86 -4.48
CA PRO A 72 3.98 8.90 -4.16
C PRO A 72 4.03 8.59 -2.66
N LEU A 73 4.12 7.31 -2.27
CA LEU A 73 4.07 6.87 -0.88
C LEU A 73 5.07 7.59 0.03
N GLN A 74 6.22 7.96 -0.51
CA GLN A 74 7.26 8.73 0.20
C GLN A 74 6.75 10.09 0.68
N ARG A 75 5.76 10.69 0.01
CA ARG A 75 5.17 11.96 0.45
C ARG A 75 4.27 11.79 1.67
N HIS A 76 3.73 10.59 1.93
CA HIS A 76 2.92 10.31 3.12
C HIS A 76 3.74 10.27 4.42
N CYS A 77 5.07 10.19 4.31
CA CYS A 77 5.97 10.22 5.46
C CYS A 77 7.12 11.21 5.25
N GLY A 78 6.98 12.44 5.77
CA GLY A 78 7.99 13.49 5.59
C GLY A 78 9.38 13.18 6.17
N CYS A 79 9.48 12.34 7.23
CA CYS A 79 10.78 11.92 7.77
C CYS A 79 11.38 10.68 7.10
N GLY A 80 10.62 9.96 6.26
CA GLY A 80 11.09 8.72 5.64
C GLY A 80 11.35 7.55 6.60
N LEU A 81 11.01 7.67 7.89
CA LEU A 81 11.29 6.64 8.90
C LEU A 81 10.14 5.64 9.09
N ASN A 82 9.05 5.79 8.34
CA ASN A 82 7.95 4.83 8.41
C ASN A 82 8.43 3.48 7.82
N PRO A 83 8.46 2.39 8.61
CA PRO A 83 8.96 1.10 8.16
C PRO A 83 8.16 0.50 7.00
N LEU A 84 6.92 0.96 6.81
CA LEU A 84 6.03 0.47 5.76
C LEU A 84 6.36 1.06 4.37
N LEU A 85 7.25 2.06 4.27
CA LEU A 85 7.61 2.66 2.98
C LEU A 85 8.24 1.63 2.04
N ASN A 86 9.32 0.97 2.47
CA ASN A 86 10.00 -0.05 1.67
C ASN A 86 9.14 -1.30 1.52
N TYR A 87 8.34 -1.64 2.54
CA TYR A 87 7.37 -2.73 2.49
C TYR A 87 6.39 -2.54 1.31
N TYR A 88 5.67 -1.43 1.26
CA TYR A 88 4.69 -1.19 0.20
C TYR A 88 5.35 -0.89 -1.15
N ALA A 89 6.50 -0.20 -1.19
CA ALA A 89 7.20 0.05 -2.45
C ALA A 89 7.63 -1.26 -3.15
N THR A 90 8.22 -2.19 -2.40
CA THR A 90 8.60 -3.51 -2.94
C THR A 90 7.40 -4.38 -3.26
N GLY A 91 6.29 -4.23 -2.53
CA GLY A 91 5.06 -4.97 -2.79
C GLY A 91 4.36 -4.52 -4.07
N GLU A 92 4.32 -3.21 -4.34
CA GLU A 92 3.79 -2.67 -5.60
C GLU A 92 4.60 -3.19 -6.80
N LEU A 93 5.93 -3.21 -6.68
CA LEU A 93 6.81 -3.77 -7.70
C LEU A 93 6.57 -5.27 -7.90
N ALA A 94 6.47 -6.06 -6.81
CA ALA A 94 6.18 -7.49 -6.88
C ALA A 94 4.84 -7.79 -7.57
N LEU A 95 3.79 -7.03 -7.22
CA LEU A 95 2.48 -7.12 -7.87
C LEU A 95 2.59 -6.86 -9.36
N HIS A 96 3.29 -5.78 -9.75
CA HIS A 96 3.49 -5.44 -11.15
C HIS A 96 4.23 -6.57 -11.90
N LEU A 97 5.35 -7.05 -11.38
CA LEU A 97 6.18 -8.08 -12.01
C LEU A 97 5.44 -9.41 -12.19
N VAL A 98 4.63 -9.82 -11.21
CA VAL A 98 3.93 -11.09 -11.23
C VAL A 98 2.61 -11.01 -12.00
N ALA A 99 1.80 -9.97 -11.77
CA ALA A 99 0.45 -9.88 -12.30
C ALA A 99 0.39 -9.36 -13.74
N ALA A 100 1.32 -8.49 -14.18
CA ALA A 100 1.23 -7.82 -15.49
C ALA A 100 1.15 -8.76 -16.70
N LYS A 101 1.67 -9.99 -16.58
CA LYS A 101 1.63 -11.00 -17.65
C LYS A 101 0.51 -12.03 -17.49
N ARG A 102 -0.27 -11.95 -16.40
CA ARG A 102 -1.19 -13.00 -15.97
C ARG A 102 -2.63 -12.51 -15.83
N VAL A 103 -2.85 -11.20 -15.77
CA VAL A 103 -4.19 -10.59 -15.70
C VAL A 103 -4.36 -9.53 -16.79
N PRO A 104 -5.59 -9.27 -17.26
CA PRO A 104 -5.90 -8.11 -18.11
C PRO A 104 -5.51 -6.78 -17.46
N GLN A 105 -5.15 -5.79 -18.28
CA GLN A 105 -4.70 -4.47 -17.83
C GLN A 105 -5.67 -3.77 -16.84
N PRO A 106 -7.00 -3.77 -17.06
CA PRO A 106 -7.91 -3.11 -16.10
C PRO A 106 -7.90 -3.75 -14.70
N MET A 107 -7.68 -5.07 -14.63
CA MET A 107 -7.54 -5.78 -13.35
C MET A 107 -6.19 -5.47 -12.69
N LEU A 108 -5.11 -5.36 -13.46
CA LEU A 108 -3.82 -4.90 -12.95
C LEU A 108 -3.91 -3.49 -12.38
N ASP A 109 -4.53 -2.56 -13.11
CA ASP A 109 -4.67 -1.16 -12.69
C ASP A 109 -5.51 -1.06 -11.40
N ALA A 110 -6.61 -1.82 -11.32
CA ALA A 110 -7.42 -1.89 -10.11
C ALA A 110 -6.65 -2.50 -8.94
N LEU A 111 -5.87 -3.55 -9.17
CA LEU A 111 -5.04 -4.19 -8.16
C LEU A 111 -4.01 -3.24 -7.58
N LEU A 112 -3.24 -2.57 -8.45
CA LEU A 112 -2.25 -1.58 -8.03
C LEU A 112 -2.91 -0.38 -7.33
N THR A 113 -4.06 0.08 -7.81
CA THR A 113 -4.82 1.16 -7.18
C THR A 113 -5.29 0.77 -5.77
N SER A 114 -5.88 -0.41 -5.60
CA SER A 114 -6.34 -0.90 -4.29
C SER A 114 -5.17 -1.10 -3.32
N PHE A 115 -4.05 -1.63 -3.80
CA PHE A 115 -2.84 -1.80 -3.01
C PHE A 115 -2.28 -0.44 -2.56
N HIS A 116 -2.21 0.53 -3.47
CA HIS A 116 -1.70 1.86 -3.16
C HIS A 116 -2.60 2.62 -2.18
N LEU A 117 -3.94 2.51 -2.31
CA LEU A 117 -4.87 3.10 -1.35
C LEU A 117 -4.72 2.51 0.04
N LEU A 118 -4.53 1.20 0.15
CA LEU A 118 -4.24 0.54 1.43
C LEU A 118 -2.90 1.02 2.00
N ALA A 119 -1.86 1.07 1.17
CA ALA A 119 -0.54 1.54 1.57
C ALA A 119 -0.57 2.95 2.17
N GLN A 120 -1.26 3.89 1.51
CA GLN A 120 -1.43 5.25 2.02
C GLN A 120 -2.11 5.26 3.39
N GLN A 121 -3.21 4.52 3.55
CA GLN A 121 -3.96 4.46 4.81
C GLN A 121 -3.11 3.91 5.97
N GLU A 122 -2.35 2.84 5.72
CA GLU A 122 -1.49 2.21 6.73
C GLU A 122 -0.30 3.09 7.09
N ILE A 123 0.33 3.73 6.09
CA ILE A 123 1.41 4.70 6.30
C ILE A 123 0.91 5.89 7.12
N ASP A 124 -0.23 6.49 6.74
CA ASP A 124 -0.81 7.63 7.45
C ASP A 124 -1.19 7.26 8.89
N THR A 125 -1.77 6.07 9.08
CA THR A 125 -2.14 5.54 10.41
C THR A 125 -0.91 5.42 11.30
N LEU A 126 0.16 4.79 10.83
CA LEU A 126 1.38 4.65 11.61
C LEU A 126 2.10 5.99 11.82
N CYS A 127 2.07 6.88 10.83
CA CYS A 127 2.62 8.24 10.96
C CYS A 127 1.85 9.08 11.98
N SER A 128 0.53 8.87 12.16
CA SER A 128 -0.28 9.63 13.13
C SER A 128 0.18 9.42 14.59
N VAL A 129 0.74 8.25 14.90
CA VAL A 129 1.26 7.90 16.22
C VAL A 129 2.78 8.06 16.34
N CYS A 130 3.46 8.45 15.25
CA CYS A 130 4.91 8.62 15.24
C CYS A 130 5.36 9.75 16.20
N LEU A 131 6.33 9.44 17.07
CA LEU A 131 6.93 10.41 18.00
C LEU A 131 7.62 11.57 17.27
N ASN A 132 8.16 11.31 16.08
CA ASN A 132 8.85 12.31 15.27
C ASN A 132 7.89 13.24 14.51
N ARG A 133 6.56 13.10 14.64
CA ARG A 133 5.58 13.93 13.90
C ARG A 133 5.74 15.43 14.09
N SER A 134 6.30 15.84 15.24
CA SER A 134 6.57 17.24 15.57
C SER A 134 7.90 17.74 15.01
N SER A 135 8.73 16.88 14.42
CA SER A 135 9.99 17.29 13.80
C SER A 135 9.73 18.05 12.49
N PRO A 136 10.54 19.06 12.13
CA PRO A 136 10.37 19.84 10.90
C PRO A 136 10.28 18.98 9.64
N ALA A 137 11.04 17.88 9.59
CA ALA A 137 11.01 16.91 8.48
C ALA A 137 9.61 16.28 8.27
N CYS A 138 8.84 16.05 9.34
CA CYS A 138 7.49 15.47 9.27
C CYS A 138 6.38 16.50 8.99
N GLN A 139 6.68 17.80 9.14
CA GLN A 139 5.70 18.87 9.03
C GLN A 139 5.61 19.47 7.62
N SER A 140 6.37 18.95 6.66
CA SER A 140 6.35 19.45 5.28
C SER A 140 4.92 19.46 4.70
N PRO A 141 4.51 20.51 3.97
CA PRO A 141 3.10 20.94 3.93
C PRO A 141 2.18 20.14 3.01
N THR A 142 2.64 19.08 2.35
CA THR A 142 1.87 18.42 1.29
C THR A 142 0.85 17.39 1.76
N VAL A 143 0.83 16.98 3.04
CA VAL A 143 -0.06 15.89 3.52
C VAL A 143 -0.95 16.28 4.71
N HIS A 144 -0.59 17.30 5.50
CA HIS A 144 -1.34 17.63 6.72
C HIS A 144 -2.66 18.40 6.50
N ALA A 145 -2.89 18.97 5.32
CA ALA A 145 -4.09 19.78 5.05
C ALA A 145 -5.39 18.93 5.04
N ALA A 146 -5.33 17.67 4.61
CA ALA A 146 -6.53 16.82 4.49
C ALA A 146 -6.97 16.20 5.84
N HIS A 147 -6.01 15.83 6.72
CA HIS A 147 -6.34 15.18 7.99
C HIS A 147 -6.83 16.16 9.08
N ARG A 148 -6.32 17.40 9.13
CA ARG A 148 -6.83 18.43 10.07
C ARG A 148 -8.27 18.82 9.78
N ALA A 149 -8.69 18.84 8.51
CA ALA A 149 -10.04 19.22 8.11
C ALA A 149 -11.12 18.21 8.54
N ARG A 150 -10.76 16.94 8.77
CA ARG A 150 -11.71 15.91 9.23
C ARG A 150 -11.94 15.91 10.74
N ARG A 151 -10.90 16.20 11.55
CA ARG A 151 -11.06 16.30 13.02
C ARG A 151 -11.81 17.56 13.47
N ALA A 152 -11.76 18.64 12.71
CA ALA A 152 -12.47 19.88 13.02
C ALA A 152 -13.99 19.83 12.72
N LYS A 153 -14.49 18.79 12.04
CA LYS A 153 -15.92 18.60 11.75
C LYS A 153 -16.63 17.62 12.71
N SER A 154 -15.93 17.14 13.73
CA SER A 154 -16.47 16.20 14.74
C SER A 154 -16.35 16.75 16.18
N ALA A 155 -16.10 18.05 16.32
CA ALA A 155 -16.18 18.81 17.57
C ALA A 155 -17.18 19.95 17.35
#